data_AF-A0A2M7X9V8-F1
#
_entry.id   AF-A0A2M7X9V8-F1
#
_cell.length_a   1.000
_cell.length_b   1.000
_cell.length_c   1.000
_cell.angle_alpha   90.00
_cell.angle_beta   90.00
_cell.angle_gamma   90.00
#
_symmetry.space_group_name_H-M   'P 1'
#
loop_
_entity.id
_entity.type
_entity.pdbx_description
1 polymer ?
#
loop_
_entity_poly.entity_id
_entity_poly.type
_entity_poly.pdbx_seq_one_letter_code
_entity_poly.pdbx_strand_id
1 'polypeptide(L)'
;MSKKEKIVKNITIYAIFILIVWGFYRVLFKLPDNIEETILKPIIWLTPLFFLLKKEKLGIPSLGITLKNLFPAIYLSLGLGAIFAIEAIFLNFLKYKTFNFGANIGEGGLMLPLLVSFATAISEEVSFRGYIFNRLWGVLNNEWLANILTSFVWALVHIPVTVFVWKLSLSAAILYLFLTFLFGLGSAFVFARTKNIFSSVFLHVLWQWPIILFR
;
A
#
# COMPACT_ATOMS: atom_id res chain seq x y z
N MET A 1 9.38 -15.84 -26.20
CA MET A 1 8.47 -15.52 -25.08
C MET A 1 7.18 -14.89 -25.57
N SER A 2 6.04 -15.43 -25.17
CA SER A 2 4.72 -14.86 -25.42
C SER A 2 4.54 -13.49 -24.73
N LYS A 3 3.53 -12.71 -25.14
CA LYS A 3 3.20 -11.41 -24.49
C LYS A 3 2.90 -11.60 -23.00
N LYS A 4 2.17 -12.66 -22.64
CA LYS A 4 1.84 -13.00 -21.24
C LYS A 4 3.09 -13.32 -20.43
N GLU A 5 3.99 -14.15 -20.96
CA GLU A 5 5.26 -14.47 -20.30
C GLU A 5 6.12 -13.21 -20.04
N LYS A 6 6.16 -12.27 -21.00
CA LYS A 6 6.92 -11.01 -20.83
C LYS A 6 6.35 -10.16 -19.69
N ILE A 7 5.03 -10.08 -19.58
CA ILE A 7 4.36 -9.34 -18.51
C ILE A 7 4.64 -10.00 -17.16
N VAL A 8 4.46 -11.32 -17.05
CA VAL A 8 4.76 -12.05 -15.80
C VAL A 8 6.22 -11.86 -15.40
N LYS A 9 7.16 -11.99 -16.34
CA LYS A 9 8.58 -11.74 -16.08
C LYS A 9 8.82 -10.33 -15.53
N ASN A 10 8.23 -9.30 -16.14
CA ASN A 10 8.39 -7.92 -15.66
C ASN A 10 7.81 -7.72 -14.26
N ILE A 11 6.61 -8.25 -13.99
CA ILE A 11 5.99 -8.23 -12.65
C ILE A 11 6.91 -8.88 -11.63
N THR A 12 7.41 -10.09 -11.93
CA THR A 12 8.27 -10.85 -11.01
C THR A 12 9.58 -10.12 -10.74
N ILE A 13 10.23 -9.58 -11.78
CA ILE A 13 11.46 -8.78 -11.62
C ILE A 13 11.19 -7.55 -10.74
N TYR A 14 10.09 -6.85 -10.98
CA TYR A 14 9.74 -5.66 -10.20
C TYR A 14 9.42 -6.00 -8.74
N ALA A 15 8.64 -7.04 -8.49
CA ALA A 15 8.31 -7.50 -7.15
C ALA A 15 9.57 -7.93 -6.36
N ILE A 16 10.46 -8.70 -6.99
CA ILE A 16 11.74 -9.11 -6.40
C ILE A 16 12.62 -7.90 -6.14
N PHE A 17 12.68 -6.95 -7.09
CA PHE A 17 13.43 -5.70 -6.90
C PHE A 17 12.94 -4.96 -5.65
N ILE A 18 11.63 -4.76 -5.48
CA ILE A 18 11.10 -4.09 -4.28
C ILE A 18 11.45 -4.89 -3.03
N LEU A 19 11.15 -6.19 -3.00
CA LEU A 19 11.39 -7.05 -1.84
C LEU A 19 12.85 -7.00 -1.36
N ILE A 20 13.79 -7.06 -2.29
CA ILE A 20 15.22 -7.03 -1.99
C ILE A 20 15.66 -5.60 -1.71
N VAL A 21 15.55 -4.69 -2.68
CA VAL A 21 16.15 -3.36 -2.56
C VAL A 21 15.50 -2.55 -1.45
N TRP A 22 14.17 -2.51 -1.38
CA TRP A 22 13.49 -1.81 -0.29
C TRP A 22 13.66 -2.53 1.04
N GLY A 23 13.59 -3.87 1.05
CA GLY A 23 13.78 -4.65 2.26
C GLY A 23 15.15 -4.44 2.91
N PHE A 24 16.23 -4.55 2.12
CA PHE A 24 17.57 -4.24 2.59
C PHE A 24 17.74 -2.77 2.96
N TYR A 25 17.19 -1.85 2.16
CA TYR A 25 17.25 -0.43 2.47
C TYR A 25 16.70 -0.14 3.86
N ARG A 26 15.52 -0.68 4.20
CA ARG A 26 14.87 -0.50 5.51
C ARG A 26 15.66 -1.07 6.69
N VAL A 27 16.48 -2.07 6.46
CA VAL A 27 17.29 -2.69 7.52
C VAL A 27 18.61 -1.94 7.71
N LEU A 28 19.23 -1.51 6.61
CA LEU A 28 20.58 -0.94 6.60
C LEU A 28 20.59 0.57 6.84
N PHE A 29 19.58 1.30 6.36
CA PHE A 29 19.49 2.75 6.49
C PHE A 29 18.34 3.13 7.41
N LYS A 30 18.54 4.20 8.20
CA LYS A 30 17.57 4.72 9.18
C LYS A 30 17.57 6.24 9.12
N LEU A 31 17.10 6.79 8.01
CA LEU A 31 16.89 8.21 7.84
C LEU A 31 15.56 8.62 8.49
N PRO A 32 15.31 9.93 8.67
CA PRO A 32 14.02 10.40 9.15
C PRO A 32 12.86 9.89 8.27
N ASP A 33 11.80 9.37 8.91
CA ASP A 33 10.65 8.76 8.23
C ASP A 33 10.06 9.66 7.14
N ASN A 34 9.99 10.97 7.38
CA ASN A 34 9.50 11.92 6.39
C ASN A 34 10.35 11.93 5.12
N ILE A 35 11.69 11.82 5.21
CA ILE A 35 12.58 11.75 4.04
C ILE A 35 12.45 10.39 3.34
N GLU A 36 12.43 9.31 4.12
CA GLU A 36 12.31 7.96 3.56
C GLU A 36 11.00 7.78 2.79
N GLU A 37 9.89 8.23 3.36
CA GLU A 37 8.56 8.01 2.83
C GLU A 37 8.17 9.00 1.72
N THR A 38 8.61 10.27 1.81
CA THR A 38 8.24 11.29 0.81
C THR A 38 9.20 11.44 -0.36
N ILE A 39 10.45 10.99 -0.22
CA ILE A 39 11.48 11.15 -1.25
C ILE A 39 12.00 9.78 -1.69
N LEU A 40 12.59 9.01 -0.77
CA LEU A 40 13.37 7.82 -1.16
C LEU A 40 12.49 6.67 -1.63
N LYS A 41 11.37 6.41 -0.96
CA LYS A 41 10.40 5.39 -1.37
C LYS A 41 9.84 5.68 -2.76
N PRO A 42 9.27 6.87 -3.07
CA PRO A 42 8.83 7.19 -4.43
C PRO A 42 9.94 7.00 -5.48
N ILE A 43 11.16 7.45 -5.20
CA ILE A 43 12.29 7.30 -6.14
C ILE A 43 12.61 5.82 -6.38
N ILE A 44 12.81 5.05 -5.30
CA ILE A 44 13.21 3.64 -5.38
C ILE A 44 12.11 2.79 -6.03
N TRP A 45 10.84 3.04 -5.70
CA TRP A 45 9.73 2.23 -6.16
C TRP A 45 9.28 2.65 -7.57
N LEU A 46 9.02 3.94 -7.80
CA LEU A 46 8.40 4.39 -9.05
C LEU A 46 9.38 4.48 -10.23
N THR A 47 10.68 4.75 -10.00
CA THR A 47 11.67 4.83 -11.09
C THR A 47 11.75 3.54 -11.92
N PRO A 48 11.99 2.35 -11.34
CA PRO A 48 12.00 1.10 -12.10
C PRO A 48 10.63 0.77 -12.70
N LEU A 49 9.53 1.15 -12.06
CA LEU A 49 8.19 1.00 -12.60
C LEU A 49 8.01 1.80 -13.90
N PHE A 50 8.40 3.08 -13.92
CA PHE A 50 8.29 3.91 -15.12
C PHE A 50 9.20 3.43 -16.25
N PHE A 51 10.36 2.86 -15.92
CA PHE A 51 11.20 2.18 -16.91
C PHE A 51 10.49 0.98 -17.54
N LEU A 52 9.82 0.16 -16.73
CA LEU A 52 9.03 -0.98 -17.22
C LEU A 52 7.85 -0.54 -18.07
N LEU A 53 7.13 0.52 -17.69
CA LEU A 53 6.06 1.09 -18.50
C LEU A 53 6.54 1.53 -19.89
N LYS A 54 7.68 2.22 -19.96
CA LYS A 54 8.29 2.62 -21.23
C LYS A 54 8.64 1.40 -22.10
N LYS A 55 9.20 0.35 -21.49
CA LYS A 55 9.52 -0.92 -22.16
C LYS A 55 8.27 -1.65 -22.66
N GLU A 56 7.16 -1.57 -21.92
CA GLU A 56 5.86 -2.13 -22.28
C GLU A 56 5.09 -1.29 -23.30
N LYS A 57 5.58 -0.08 -23.62
CA LYS A 57 4.92 0.92 -24.47
C LYS A 57 3.52 1.29 -23.96
N LEU A 58 3.37 1.37 -22.63
CA LEU A 58 2.12 1.73 -21.96
C LEU A 58 2.24 3.10 -21.30
N GLY A 59 1.17 3.89 -21.37
CA GLY A 59 1.08 5.20 -20.72
C GLY A 59 0.65 5.13 -19.25
N ILE A 60 0.79 6.25 -18.54
CA ILE A 60 0.36 6.43 -17.14
C ILE A 60 -1.08 5.97 -16.87
N PRO A 61 -2.08 6.23 -17.74
CA PRO A 61 -3.45 5.77 -17.51
C PRO A 61 -3.59 4.25 -17.36
N SER A 62 -2.64 3.48 -17.88
CA SER A 62 -2.63 2.02 -17.73
C SER A 62 -2.40 1.57 -16.27
N LEU A 63 -1.92 2.46 -15.39
CA LEU A 63 -1.81 2.23 -13.95
C LEU A 63 -3.10 2.56 -13.18
N GLY A 64 -4.15 3.03 -13.87
CA GLY A 64 -5.35 3.56 -13.24
C GLY A 64 -5.21 4.98 -12.69
N ILE A 65 -4.12 5.69 -13.00
CA ILE A 65 -4.00 7.13 -12.74
C ILE A 65 -4.91 7.86 -13.74
N THR A 66 -6.11 8.22 -13.29
CA THR A 66 -7.14 8.86 -14.11
C THR A 66 -8.15 9.61 -13.24
N LEU A 67 -8.88 10.57 -13.83
CA LEU A 67 -10.05 11.20 -13.21
C LEU A 67 -11.35 10.44 -13.48
N LYS A 68 -11.33 9.46 -14.40
CA LYS A 68 -12.50 8.61 -14.65
C LYS A 68 -12.83 7.82 -13.39
N ASN A 69 -14.12 7.72 -13.06
CA ASN A 69 -14.63 7.04 -11.86
C ASN A 69 -14.04 7.56 -10.53
N LEU A 70 -13.57 8.81 -10.47
CA LEU A 70 -13.03 9.39 -9.23
C LEU A 70 -14.08 9.45 -8.11
N PHE A 71 -15.33 9.79 -8.42
CA PHE A 71 -16.39 9.83 -7.41
C PHE A 71 -16.70 8.42 -6.84
N PRO A 72 -16.95 7.38 -7.65
CA PRO A 72 -17.02 6.01 -7.15
C PRO A 72 -15.78 5.57 -6.35
N ALA A 73 -14.59 6.02 -6.77
CA ALA A 73 -13.35 5.75 -6.06
C ALA A 73 -13.36 6.32 -4.64
N ILE A 74 -13.67 7.61 -4.49
CA ILE A 74 -13.80 8.27 -3.18
C ILE A 74 -14.86 7.57 -2.34
N TYR A 75 -16.04 7.30 -2.91
CA TYR A 75 -17.16 6.69 -2.19
C TYR A 75 -16.82 5.30 -1.63
N LEU A 76 -16.23 4.42 -2.44
CA LEU A 76 -15.84 3.07 -1.99
C LEU A 76 -14.71 3.11 -0.96
N SER A 77 -13.73 4.02 -1.12
CA SER A 77 -12.65 4.19 -0.15
C SER A 77 -13.18 4.67 1.20
N LEU A 78 -14.10 5.64 1.21
CA LEU A 78 -14.73 6.11 2.44
C LEU A 78 -15.59 5.01 3.09
N GLY A 79 -16.36 4.27 2.29
CA GLY A 79 -17.19 3.17 2.78
C GLY A 79 -16.38 2.06 3.46
N LEU A 80 -15.32 1.57 2.83
CA LEU A 80 -14.42 0.59 3.47
C LEU A 80 -13.55 1.21 4.55
N GLY A 81 -13.09 2.44 4.38
CA GLY A 81 -12.28 3.14 5.38
C GLY A 81 -13.03 3.41 6.69
N ALA A 82 -14.35 3.59 6.64
CA ALA A 82 -15.20 3.67 7.82
C ALA A 82 -15.11 2.39 8.68
N ILE A 83 -14.94 1.22 8.05
CA ILE A 83 -14.75 -0.05 8.77
C ILE A 83 -13.45 -0.01 9.59
N PHE A 84 -12.35 0.48 9.00
CA PHE A 84 -11.07 0.63 9.72
C PHE A 84 -11.16 1.66 10.86
N ALA A 85 -11.90 2.75 10.65
CA ALA A 85 -12.13 3.74 11.70
C ALA A 85 -12.94 3.16 12.87
N ILE A 86 -14.01 2.41 12.57
CA ILE A 86 -14.84 1.72 13.59
C ILE A 86 -14.01 0.70 14.35
N GLU A 87 -13.24 -0.14 13.65
CA GLU A 87 -12.32 -1.11 14.25
C GLU A 87 -11.35 -0.42 15.21
N ALA A 88 -10.74 0.68 14.79
CA ALA A 88 -9.80 1.41 15.62
C ALA A 88 -10.44 2.05 16.86
N ILE A 89 -11.64 2.61 16.73
CA ILE A 89 -12.41 3.13 17.87
C ILE A 89 -12.70 2.01 18.86
N PHE A 90 -13.10 0.84 18.37
CA PHE A 90 -13.35 -0.33 19.21
C PHE A 90 -12.07 -0.81 19.91
N LEU A 91 -10.95 -0.93 19.20
CA LEU A 91 -9.65 -1.29 19.78
C LEU A 91 -9.17 -0.26 20.82
N ASN A 92 -9.39 1.04 20.56
CA ASN A 92 -9.10 2.12 21.51
C ASN A 92 -9.87 1.91 22.82
N PHE A 93 -11.18 1.66 22.73
CA PHE A 93 -12.01 1.36 23.89
C PHE A 93 -11.54 0.10 24.63
N LEU A 94 -11.18 -0.97 23.92
CA LEU A 94 -10.68 -2.19 24.54
C LEU A 94 -9.35 -1.98 25.29
N LYS A 95 -8.44 -1.19 24.71
CA LYS A 95 -7.11 -0.87 25.26
C LYS A 95 -7.21 0.02 26.49
N TYR A 96 -7.98 1.11 26.41
CA TYR A 96 -8.02 2.14 27.46
C TYR A 96 -9.21 2.03 28.41
N LYS A 97 -10.18 1.14 28.14
CA LYS A 97 -11.46 1.02 28.87
C LYS A 97 -12.30 2.29 28.89
N THR A 98 -11.94 3.26 28.06
CA THR A 98 -12.62 4.53 27.81
C THR A 98 -12.32 4.96 26.37
N PHE A 99 -13.09 5.90 25.83
CA PHE A 99 -12.75 6.53 24.56
C PHE A 99 -11.64 7.57 24.80
N ASN A 100 -10.42 7.20 24.44
CA ASN A 100 -9.27 8.09 24.52
C ASN A 100 -8.92 8.61 23.12
N PHE A 101 -9.44 9.81 22.80
CA PHE A 101 -9.12 10.53 21.57
C PHE A 101 -7.96 11.52 21.72
N GLY A 102 -7.14 11.36 22.77
CA GLY A 102 -5.87 12.04 22.89
C GLY A 102 -4.98 11.59 21.74
N ALA A 103 -5.06 12.31 20.63
CA ALA A 103 -4.31 11.97 19.44
C ALA A 103 -2.82 12.25 19.72
N ASN A 104 -1.94 11.33 19.32
CA ASN A 104 -0.49 11.48 19.45
C ASN A 104 0.06 12.45 18.38
N ILE A 105 -0.57 13.61 18.28
CA ILE A 105 -0.20 14.71 17.40
C ILE A 105 0.86 15.49 18.17
N GLY A 106 2.14 15.23 17.88
CA GLY A 106 3.22 16.06 18.42
C GLY A 106 3.07 17.54 18.03
N GLU A 107 4.01 18.38 18.47
CA GLU A 107 3.96 19.84 18.31
C GLU A 107 3.85 20.33 16.84
N GLY A 108 4.14 19.48 15.85
CA GLY A 108 4.13 19.79 14.41
C GLY A 108 2.77 19.73 13.70
N GLY A 109 1.68 19.39 14.40
CA GLY A 109 0.33 19.31 13.82
C GLY A 109 0.11 18.17 12.82
N LEU A 110 -1.06 18.16 12.18
CA LEU A 110 -1.53 17.05 11.33
C LEU A 110 -1.05 17.09 9.87
N MET A 111 -0.52 18.22 9.40
CA MET A 111 -0.22 18.41 7.98
C MET A 111 0.93 17.53 7.49
N LEU A 112 2.05 17.48 8.24
CA LEU A 112 3.20 16.67 7.85
C LEU A 112 2.87 15.17 7.82
N PRO A 113 2.25 14.57 8.85
CA PRO A 113 1.80 13.17 8.80
C PRO A 113 0.86 12.89 7.62
N LEU A 114 -0.02 13.83 7.27
CA LEU A 114 -0.93 13.68 6.13
C LEU A 114 -0.17 13.62 4.80
N LEU A 115 0.77 14.52 4.59
CA LEU A 115 1.61 14.54 3.38
C LEU A 115 2.44 13.26 3.27
N VAL A 116 3.01 12.80 4.38
CA VAL A 116 3.75 11.54 4.45
C VAL A 116 2.84 10.36 4.08
N SER A 117 1.65 10.26 4.68
CA SER A 117 0.68 9.22 4.36
C SER A 117 0.31 9.16 2.88
N PHE A 118 0.07 10.31 2.26
CA PHE A 118 -0.23 10.36 0.83
C PHE A 118 0.97 9.95 -0.03
N ALA A 119 2.18 10.40 0.30
CA ALA A 119 3.37 10.03 -0.46
C ALA A 119 3.66 8.53 -0.39
N THR A 120 3.52 7.93 0.80
CA THR A 120 3.57 6.48 1.00
C THR A 120 2.49 5.79 0.19
N ALA A 121 1.22 6.17 0.39
CA ALA A 121 0.08 5.53 -0.26
C ALA A 121 0.18 5.60 -1.79
N ILE A 122 0.56 6.73 -2.37
CA ILE A 122 0.73 6.85 -3.82
C ILE A 122 1.82 5.90 -4.32
N SER A 123 3.00 5.91 -3.69
CA SER A 123 4.13 5.09 -4.12
C SER A 123 3.80 3.60 -4.07
N GLU A 124 3.18 3.18 -2.98
CA GLU A 124 2.87 1.77 -2.75
C GLU A 124 1.69 1.30 -3.58
N GLU A 125 0.59 2.06 -3.64
CA GLU A 125 -0.59 1.66 -4.39
C GLU A 125 -0.35 1.66 -5.90
N VAL A 126 0.36 2.67 -6.43
CA VAL A 126 0.73 2.69 -7.86
C VAL A 126 1.57 1.45 -8.22
N SER A 127 2.47 1.05 -7.33
CA SER A 127 3.32 -0.14 -7.52
C SER A 127 2.52 -1.44 -7.47
N PHE A 128 1.69 -1.60 -6.44
CA PHE A 128 1.03 -2.87 -6.18
C PHE A 128 -0.31 -3.01 -6.88
N ARG A 129 -1.20 -2.02 -6.78
CA ARG A 129 -2.54 -2.08 -7.38
C ARG A 129 -2.48 -1.63 -8.84
N GLY A 130 -1.80 -0.51 -9.11
CA GLY A 130 -1.70 0.06 -10.44
C GLY A 130 -0.89 -0.80 -11.42
N TYR A 131 0.26 -1.32 -10.98
CA TYR A 131 1.14 -2.13 -11.81
C TYR A 131 1.02 -3.64 -11.57
N ILE A 132 1.44 -4.18 -10.43
CA ILE A 132 1.53 -5.64 -10.19
C ILE A 132 0.16 -6.32 -10.37
N PHE A 133 -0.84 -5.93 -9.57
CA PHE A 133 -2.18 -6.51 -9.58
C PHE A 133 -2.84 -6.36 -10.95
N ASN A 134 -2.87 -5.14 -11.49
CA ASN A 134 -3.57 -4.86 -12.74
C ASN A 134 -3.00 -5.68 -13.92
N ARG A 135 -1.68 -5.90 -13.95
CA ARG A 135 -1.01 -6.71 -14.97
C ARG A 135 -1.27 -8.19 -14.76
N LEU A 136 -1.15 -8.64 -13.51
CA LEU A 136 -1.39 -10.03 -13.15
C LEU A 136 -2.84 -10.43 -13.44
N TRP A 137 -3.80 -9.57 -13.11
CA TRP A 137 -5.21 -9.76 -13.45
C TRP A 137 -5.42 -9.86 -14.96
N GLY A 138 -4.82 -8.97 -15.75
CA GLY A 138 -4.90 -9.03 -17.21
C GLY A 138 -4.26 -10.30 -17.84
N VAL A 139 -3.28 -10.91 -17.19
CA VAL A 139 -2.65 -12.15 -17.66
C VAL A 139 -3.46 -13.39 -17.27
N LEU A 140 -3.88 -13.45 -16.00
CA LEU A 140 -4.58 -14.59 -15.40
C LEU A 140 -6.06 -14.64 -15.77
N ASN A 141 -6.66 -13.51 -16.15
CA ASN A 141 -8.12 -13.37 -16.32
C ASN A 141 -8.93 -13.80 -15.08
N ASN A 142 -8.30 -13.79 -13.90
CA ASN A 142 -8.91 -14.16 -12.63
C ASN A 142 -8.52 -13.10 -11.60
N GLU A 143 -9.50 -12.29 -11.22
CA GLU A 143 -9.31 -11.18 -10.29
C GLU A 143 -8.92 -11.68 -8.90
N TRP A 144 -9.62 -12.69 -8.38
CA TRP A 144 -9.39 -13.22 -7.03
C TRP A 144 -7.99 -13.79 -6.90
N LEU A 145 -7.56 -14.59 -7.89
CA LEU A 145 -6.22 -15.15 -7.89
C LEU A 145 -5.15 -14.04 -7.99
N ALA A 146 -5.32 -13.05 -8.88
CA ALA A 146 -4.40 -11.93 -8.99
C ALA A 146 -4.34 -11.11 -7.69
N ASN A 147 -5.47 -10.94 -7.02
CA ASN A 147 -5.58 -10.21 -5.77
C ASN A 147 -4.84 -10.93 -4.64
N ILE A 148 -5.12 -12.22 -4.44
CA ILE A 148 -4.47 -13.04 -3.42
C ILE A 148 -2.95 -13.03 -3.62
N LEU A 149 -2.48 -13.29 -4.84
CA LEU A 149 -1.05 -13.30 -5.15
C LEU A 149 -0.39 -11.94 -4.88
N THR A 150 -1.02 -10.85 -5.31
CA THR A 150 -0.46 -9.51 -5.08
C THR A 150 -0.46 -9.14 -3.59
N SER A 151 -1.50 -9.52 -2.86
CA SER A 151 -1.63 -9.28 -1.42
C SER A 151 -0.60 -10.07 -0.60
N PHE A 152 -0.21 -11.26 -1.04
CA PHE A 152 0.93 -11.97 -0.45
C PHE A 152 2.23 -11.19 -0.64
N VAL A 153 2.53 -10.74 -1.87
CA VAL A 153 3.75 -9.94 -2.14
C VAL A 153 3.72 -8.64 -1.32
N TRP A 154 2.55 -8.01 -1.19
CA TRP A 154 2.35 -6.84 -0.34
C TRP A 154 2.76 -7.09 1.10
N ALA A 155 2.25 -8.15 1.72
CA ALA A 155 2.61 -8.53 3.08
C ALA A 155 4.11 -8.86 3.21
N LEU A 156 4.70 -9.56 2.22
CA LEU A 156 6.13 -9.89 2.23
C LEU A 156 7.03 -8.65 2.24
N VAL A 157 6.68 -7.58 1.51
CA VAL A 157 7.44 -6.31 1.52
C VAL A 157 7.45 -5.64 2.89
N HIS A 158 6.47 -5.94 3.75
CA HIS A 158 6.39 -5.40 5.11
C HIS A 158 7.16 -6.23 6.15
N ILE A 159 7.66 -7.42 5.82
CA ILE A 159 8.42 -8.25 6.76
C ILE A 159 9.66 -7.52 7.30
N PRO A 160 10.51 -6.88 6.47
CA PRO A 160 11.77 -6.31 6.95
C PRO A 160 11.55 -5.23 8.02
N VAL A 161 10.59 -4.34 7.81
CA VAL A 161 10.25 -3.30 8.80
C VAL A 161 9.64 -3.91 10.06
N THR A 162 8.74 -4.87 9.92
CA THR A 162 8.03 -5.49 11.05
C THR A 162 9.00 -6.24 11.98
N VAL A 163 9.93 -7.00 11.40
CA VAL A 163 10.81 -7.91 12.14
C VAL A 163 12.10 -7.22 12.59
N PHE A 164 12.78 -6.49 11.69
CA PHE A 164 14.13 -5.96 11.98
C PHE A 164 14.12 -4.52 12.49
N VAL A 165 13.12 -3.72 12.11
CA VAL A 165 13.03 -2.31 12.51
C VAL A 165 12.18 -2.16 13.75
N TRP A 166 10.91 -2.58 13.70
CA TRP A 166 9.97 -2.49 14.81
C TRP A 166 10.16 -3.59 15.85
N LYS A 167 10.83 -4.69 15.47
CA LYS A 167 11.15 -5.82 16.37
C LYS A 167 9.91 -6.35 17.09
N LEU A 168 8.80 -6.46 16.37
CA LEU A 168 7.57 -7.02 16.93
C LEU A 168 7.83 -8.47 17.39
N SER A 169 7.14 -8.88 18.46
CA SER A 169 7.11 -10.30 18.84
C SER A 169 6.54 -11.13 17.69
N LEU A 170 6.85 -12.43 17.65
CA LEU A 170 6.40 -13.30 16.57
C LEU A 170 4.86 -13.24 16.38
N SER A 171 4.10 -13.27 17.47
CA SER A 171 2.64 -13.17 17.43
C SER A 171 2.15 -11.83 16.89
N ALA A 172 2.74 -10.72 17.34
CA ALA A 172 2.39 -9.38 16.87
C ALA A 172 2.77 -9.18 15.39
N ALA A 173 3.92 -9.70 14.95
CA ALA A 173 4.36 -9.66 13.57
C ALA A 173 3.40 -10.45 12.65
N ILE A 174 3.01 -11.66 13.04
CA ILE A 174 2.05 -12.48 12.27
C ILE A 174 0.71 -11.75 12.15
N LEU A 175 0.18 -11.21 13.26
CA LEU A 175 -1.07 -10.46 13.25
C LEU A 175 -0.98 -9.24 12.33
N TYR A 176 0.09 -8.44 12.45
CA TYR A 176 0.29 -7.26 11.60
C TYR A 176 0.36 -7.62 10.12
N LEU A 177 1.14 -8.64 9.76
CA LEU A 177 1.27 -9.10 8.37
C LEU A 177 -0.04 -9.67 7.82
N PHE A 178 -0.83 -10.34 8.66
CA PHE A 178 -2.16 -10.81 8.28
C PHE A 178 -3.14 -9.65 8.03
N LEU A 179 -3.19 -8.65 8.91
CA LEU A 179 -4.00 -7.45 8.69
C LEU A 179 -3.55 -6.68 7.44
N THR A 180 -2.24 -6.60 7.22
CA THR A 180 -1.62 -6.00 6.02
C THR A 180 -2.01 -6.76 4.75
N PHE A 181 -2.07 -8.09 4.80
CA PHE A 181 -2.58 -8.94 3.72
C PHE A 181 -4.08 -8.69 3.46
N LEU A 182 -4.91 -8.59 4.50
CA LEU A 182 -6.35 -8.28 4.36
C LEU A 182 -6.57 -6.89 3.76
N PHE A 183 -5.79 -5.89 4.18
CA PHE A 183 -5.75 -4.58 3.55
C PHE A 183 -5.36 -4.69 2.06
N GLY A 184 -4.36 -5.52 1.76
CA GLY A 184 -4.02 -6.05 0.44
C GLY A 184 -5.25 -6.30 -0.43
N LEU A 185 -6.08 -7.23 0.06
CA LEU A 185 -7.28 -7.72 -0.60
C LEU A 185 -8.31 -6.61 -0.82
N GLY A 186 -8.59 -5.82 0.22
CA GLY A 186 -9.57 -4.74 0.18
C GLY A 186 -9.20 -3.63 -0.79
N SER A 187 -7.93 -3.21 -0.79
CA SER A 187 -7.44 -2.17 -1.70
C SER A 187 -7.48 -2.62 -3.17
N ALA A 188 -7.08 -3.86 -3.47
CA ALA A 188 -7.19 -4.38 -4.83
C ALA A 188 -8.66 -4.54 -5.28
N PHE A 189 -9.56 -4.91 -4.35
CA PHE A 189 -11.00 -4.97 -4.63
C PHE A 189 -11.55 -3.59 -5.04
N VAL A 190 -11.29 -2.53 -4.26
CA VAL A 190 -11.80 -1.19 -4.63
C VAL A 190 -11.22 -0.68 -5.94
N PHE A 191 -9.92 -0.93 -6.18
CA PHE A 191 -9.31 -0.64 -7.47
C PHE A 191 -9.96 -1.42 -8.62
N ALA A 192 -10.29 -2.69 -8.41
CA ALA A 192 -10.91 -3.51 -9.44
C ALA A 192 -12.30 -3.01 -9.84
N ARG A 193 -13.04 -2.38 -8.91
CA ARG A 193 -14.37 -1.81 -9.17
C ARG A 193 -14.33 -0.46 -9.88
N THR A 194 -13.30 0.33 -9.61
CA THR A 194 -13.21 1.72 -10.08
C THR A 194 -12.32 1.86 -11.30
N LYS A 195 -11.33 0.97 -11.45
CA LYS A 195 -10.17 1.11 -12.33
C LYS A 195 -9.45 2.44 -12.16
N ASN A 196 -9.53 2.99 -10.95
CA ASN A 196 -8.94 4.25 -10.57
C ASN A 196 -8.05 4.04 -9.34
N ILE A 197 -6.77 4.36 -9.45
CA ILE A 197 -5.81 4.13 -8.38
C ILE A 197 -6.09 4.95 -7.13
N PHE A 198 -6.77 6.09 -7.27
CA PHE A 198 -7.13 6.93 -6.14
C PHE A 198 -8.06 6.21 -5.15
N SER A 199 -8.83 5.18 -5.57
CA SER A 199 -9.61 4.39 -4.60
C SER A 199 -8.71 3.64 -3.62
N SER A 200 -7.60 3.10 -4.12
CA SER A 200 -6.61 2.43 -3.28
C SER A 200 -5.83 3.42 -2.43
N VAL A 201 -5.39 4.54 -3.03
CA VAL A 201 -4.62 5.58 -2.31
C VAL A 201 -5.43 6.13 -1.14
N PHE A 202 -6.69 6.53 -1.36
CA PHE A 202 -7.53 7.05 -0.29
C PHE A 202 -7.83 6.00 0.78
N LEU A 203 -8.10 4.75 0.39
CA LEU A 203 -8.32 3.67 1.35
C LEU A 203 -7.06 3.41 2.20
N HIS A 204 -5.87 3.49 1.58
CA HIS A 204 -4.60 3.33 2.27
C HIS A 204 -4.38 4.45 3.30
N VAL A 205 -4.59 5.71 2.93
CA VAL A 205 -4.52 6.82 3.88
C VAL A 205 -5.48 6.58 5.04
N LEU A 206 -6.74 6.20 4.77
CA LEU A 206 -7.71 5.90 5.82
C LEU A 206 -7.30 4.72 6.72
N TRP A 207 -6.58 3.73 6.19
CA TRP A 207 -6.05 2.60 6.97
C TRP A 207 -4.87 2.99 7.89
N GLN A 208 -4.00 3.90 7.44
CA GLN A 208 -2.83 4.34 8.23
C GLN A 208 -3.22 5.25 9.39
N TRP A 209 -4.25 6.07 9.21
CA TRP A 209 -4.55 7.17 10.13
C TRP A 209 -4.97 6.74 11.54
N PRO A 210 -5.74 5.65 11.72
CA PRO A 210 -5.98 5.14 13.05
C PRO A 210 -4.69 4.75 13.80
N ILE A 211 -3.70 4.20 13.09
CA ILE A 211 -2.40 3.86 13.66
C ILE A 211 -1.64 5.14 14.04
N ILE A 212 -1.65 6.16 13.17
CA ILE A 212 -0.96 7.43 13.43
C ILE A 212 -1.56 8.17 14.62
N LEU A 213 -2.89 8.24 14.69
CA LEU A 213 -3.59 9.01 15.72
C LEU A 213 -3.58 8.32 17.08
N PHE A 214 -3.65 6.99 17.13
CA PHE A 214 -3.91 6.24 18.37
C PHE A 214 -2.80 5.26 18.80
N ARG A 215 -1.62 5.29 18.15
CA ARG A 215 -0.45 4.49 18.59
C ARG A 215 -0.09 4.80 20.04
#